data_AF-G2MU29-F1
#
_entry.id   AF-G2MU29-F1
#
_cell.length_a   1.000
_cell.length_b   1.000
_cell.length_c   1.000
_cell.angle_alpha   90.00
_cell.angle_beta   90.00
_cell.angle_gamma   90.00
#
_symmetry.space_group_name_H-M   'P 1'
#
loop_
_entity.id
_entity.type
_entity.pdbx_description
1 polymer ?
#
loop_
_entity_poly.entity_id
_entity_poly.type
_entity_poly.pdbx_seq_one_letter_code
_entity_poly.pdbx_strand_id
1 'polypeptide(L)'
;MEEINSGLKILKLLKQIMNIIKHSMKYECKDFDITGPQGMLMGILARYGEMKVSDLSQRLGLSNSTVSGIIDRLEKQGLVERTRSTEDRRVVYVSVTPKFKDTFQKHFKEAEEKFEKLISRASPQDLNKIIEGLEVLKKILEKQHDL
;
A
#
# COMPACT_ATOMS: atom_id res chain seq x y z
N MET A 1 -20.89 30.19 14.00
CA MET A 1 -20.15 30.25 12.72
C MET A 1 -18.68 30.03 13.03
N GLU A 2 -18.20 28.79 12.91
CA GLU A 2 -16.78 28.39 12.71
C GLU A 2 -16.57 26.86 12.83
N GLU A 3 -17.63 26.06 13.05
CA GLU A 3 -17.61 24.61 12.82
C GLU A 3 -17.67 24.25 11.33
N ILE A 4 -16.82 24.86 10.49
CA ILE A 4 -16.49 24.26 9.19
C ILE A 4 -15.53 23.09 9.46
N ASN A 5 -16.14 22.04 10.03
CA ASN A 5 -15.87 20.62 9.86
C ASN A 5 -14.39 20.21 9.83
N SER A 6 -13.82 20.02 11.02
CA SER A 6 -12.51 19.38 11.21
C SER A 6 -12.36 18.09 10.38
N GLY A 7 -13.45 17.33 10.19
CA GLY A 7 -13.50 16.16 9.30
C GLY A 7 -13.22 16.51 7.83
N LEU A 8 -13.87 17.52 7.26
CA LEU A 8 -13.60 17.99 5.89
C LEU A 8 -12.18 18.52 5.73
N LYS A 9 -11.64 19.19 6.75
CA LYS A 9 -10.24 19.65 6.75
C LYS A 9 -9.27 18.46 6.72
N ILE A 10 -9.51 17.43 7.53
CA ILE A 10 -8.74 16.17 7.55
C ILE A 10 -8.82 15.49 6.17
N LEU A 11 -10.02 15.32 5.61
CA LEU A 11 -10.21 14.69 4.29
C LEU A 11 -9.48 15.46 3.18
N LYS A 12 -9.54 16.80 3.20
CA LYS A 12 -8.83 17.64 2.22
C LYS A 12 -7.31 17.47 2.35
N LEU A 13 -6.78 17.47 3.57
CA LEU A 13 -5.35 17.26 3.84
C LEU A 13 -4.90 15.88 3.37
N LEU A 14 -5.64 14.81 3.71
CA LEU A 14 -5.36 13.46 3.26
C LEU A 14 -5.31 13.38 1.72
N LYS A 15 -6.29 13.98 1.03
CA LYS A 15 -6.30 14.02 -0.44
C LYS A 15 -5.08 14.75 -1.02
N GLN A 16 -4.70 15.89 -0.44
CA GLN A 16 -3.52 16.66 -0.88
C GLN A 16 -2.23 15.86 -0.66
N ILE A 17 -2.07 15.25 0.51
CA ILE A 17 -0.93 14.38 0.83
C ILE A 17 -0.86 13.19 -0.13
N MET A 18 -1.98 12.50 -0.36
CA MET A 18 -2.06 11.39 -1.31
C MET A 18 -1.66 11.79 -2.73
N ASN A 19 -2.06 12.99 -3.18
CA ASN A 19 -1.64 13.51 -4.48
C ASN A 19 -0.13 13.81 -4.53
N ILE A 20 0.42 14.42 -3.47
CA ILE A 20 1.86 14.70 -3.38
C ILE A 20 2.66 13.40 -3.41
N ILE A 21 2.28 12.42 -2.58
CA ILE A 21 2.90 11.08 -2.56
C ILE A 21 2.80 10.44 -3.94
N LYS A 22 1.61 10.45 -4.56
CA LYS A 22 1.41 9.90 -5.90
C LYS A 22 2.33 10.57 -6.93
N HIS A 23 2.49 11.89 -6.89
CA HIS A 23 3.36 12.62 -7.82
C HIS A 23 4.85 12.33 -7.58
N SER A 24 5.29 12.23 -6.32
CA SER A 24 6.66 11.86 -5.97
C SER A 24 7.01 10.44 -6.41
N MET A 25 6.07 9.50 -6.24
CA MET A 25 6.23 8.08 -6.61
C MET A 25 6.01 7.82 -8.12
N LYS A 26 5.35 8.73 -8.84
CA LYS A 26 5.05 8.60 -10.29
C LYS A 26 6.32 8.52 -11.16
N TYR A 27 7.48 8.85 -10.61
CA TYR A 27 8.76 8.76 -11.29
C TYR A 27 9.39 7.36 -11.25
N GLU A 28 8.86 6.43 -10.44
CA GLU A 28 9.51 5.13 -10.18
C GLU A 28 8.72 3.93 -10.70
N CYS A 29 7.43 4.10 -10.97
CA CYS A 29 6.59 3.10 -11.62
C CYS A 29 6.24 3.46 -13.07
N LYS A 30 7.02 4.31 -13.77
CA LYS A 30 6.70 4.62 -15.18
C LYS A 30 6.76 3.39 -16.10
N ASP A 31 7.56 2.40 -15.71
CA ASP A 31 7.71 1.16 -16.47
C ASP A 31 6.56 0.17 -16.23
N PHE A 32 5.70 0.44 -15.23
CA PHE A 32 4.58 -0.40 -14.84
C PHE A 32 3.32 0.45 -14.70
N ASP A 33 2.33 0.27 -15.57
CA ASP A 33 1.02 0.95 -15.46
C ASP A 33 0.23 0.42 -14.25
N ILE A 34 0.68 0.80 -13.04
CA ILE A 34 0.16 0.34 -11.76
C ILE A 34 -0.25 1.51 -10.86
N THR A 35 -1.33 1.30 -10.13
CA THR A 35 -1.91 2.23 -9.15
C THR A 35 -1.21 2.12 -7.78
N GLY A 36 -1.42 3.10 -6.90
CA GLY A 36 -0.82 3.10 -5.55
C GLY A 36 -1.07 1.80 -4.74
N PRO A 37 -2.31 1.28 -4.65
CA PRO A 37 -2.58 0.01 -3.99
C PRO A 37 -1.90 -1.20 -4.64
N GLN A 38 -1.78 -1.21 -5.97
CA GLN A 38 -1.04 -2.24 -6.70
C GLN A 38 0.47 -2.18 -6.36
N GLY A 39 1.05 -0.98 -6.32
CA GLY A 39 2.44 -0.78 -5.91
C GLY A 39 2.71 -1.20 -4.47
N MET A 40 1.80 -0.91 -3.53
CA MET A 40 1.91 -1.35 -2.14
C MET A 40 1.86 -2.88 -2.02
N LEU A 41 0.92 -3.54 -2.71
CA LEU A 41 0.83 -5.00 -2.72
C LEU A 41 2.13 -5.63 -3.25
N MET A 42 2.61 -5.13 -4.39
CA MET A 42 3.86 -5.60 -4.98
C MET A 42 5.06 -5.36 -4.05
N GLY A 43 5.10 -4.22 -3.36
CA GLY A 43 6.10 -3.89 -2.34
C GLY A 43 6.15 -4.88 -1.20
N ILE A 44 4.99 -5.25 -0.67
CA ILE A 44 4.85 -6.27 0.37
C ILE A 44 5.39 -7.61 -0.13
N LEU A 45 4.99 -8.06 -1.32
CA LEU A 45 5.47 -9.32 -1.90
C LEU A 45 6.97 -9.30 -2.19
N ALA A 46 7.52 -8.16 -2.62
CA ALA A 46 8.95 -8.02 -2.89
C ALA A 46 9.79 -8.09 -1.61
N ARG A 47 9.27 -7.58 -0.49
CA ARG A 47 9.92 -7.56 0.82
C ARG A 47 9.78 -8.86 1.60
N TYR A 48 8.58 -9.45 1.60
CA TYR A 48 8.25 -10.62 2.43
C TYR A 48 8.17 -11.93 1.64
N GLY A 49 8.23 -11.86 0.31
CA GLY A 49 8.12 -13.03 -0.55
C GLY A 49 6.68 -13.45 -0.81
N GLU A 50 6.49 -14.73 -1.11
CA GLU A 50 5.19 -15.34 -1.34
C GLU A 50 4.29 -15.21 -0.10
N MET A 51 3.02 -14.83 -0.29
CA MET A 51 2.07 -14.64 0.81
C MET A 51 0.68 -15.14 0.46
N LYS A 52 -0.10 -15.53 1.50
CA LYS A 52 -1.52 -15.84 1.32
C LYS A 52 -2.31 -14.57 1.01
N VAL A 53 -3.36 -14.70 0.22
CA VAL A 53 -4.30 -13.59 -0.06
C VAL A 53 -4.86 -12.99 1.25
N SER A 54 -5.17 -13.82 2.24
CA SER A 54 -5.63 -13.38 3.56
C SER A 54 -4.64 -12.46 4.27
N ASP A 55 -3.35 -12.78 4.17
CA ASP A 55 -2.29 -12.06 4.87
C ASP A 55 -2.01 -10.73 4.17
N LEU A 56 -2.11 -10.70 2.83
CA LEU A 56 -2.07 -9.47 2.03
C LEU A 56 -3.22 -8.53 2.39
N SER A 57 -4.45 -9.04 2.52
CA SER A 57 -5.61 -8.27 2.96
C SER A 57 -5.42 -7.63 4.32
N GLN A 58 -4.93 -8.39 5.30
CA GLN A 58 -4.66 -7.88 6.64
C GLN A 58 -3.59 -6.78 6.63
N ARG A 59 -2.49 -6.98 5.89
CA ARG A 59 -1.40 -6.00 5.82
C ARG A 59 -1.78 -4.72 5.09
N LEU A 60 -2.60 -4.82 4.05
CA LEU A 60 -3.07 -3.69 3.26
C LEU A 60 -4.27 -2.97 3.91
N GLY A 61 -4.90 -3.58 4.92
CA GLY A 61 -6.14 -3.06 5.51
C GLY A 61 -7.30 -3.04 4.50
N LEU A 62 -7.31 -4.00 3.57
CA LEU A 62 -8.30 -4.10 2.50
C LEU A 62 -9.08 -5.41 2.62
N SER A 63 -10.31 -5.42 2.10
CA SER A 63 -11.10 -6.66 2.03
C SER A 63 -10.45 -7.68 1.09
N ASN A 64 -10.70 -8.98 1.34
CA ASN A 64 -10.24 -10.06 0.47
C ASN A 64 -10.70 -9.86 -0.99
N SER A 65 -11.93 -9.39 -1.23
CA SER A 65 -12.42 -9.14 -2.59
C SER A 65 -11.67 -8.00 -3.29
N THR A 66 -11.37 -6.92 -2.56
CA THR A 66 -10.55 -5.81 -3.08
C THR A 66 -9.14 -6.28 -3.43
N VAL A 67 -8.49 -7.03 -2.53
CA VAL A 67 -7.15 -7.58 -2.77
C VAL A 67 -7.16 -8.56 -3.94
N SER A 68 -8.13 -9.46 -4.03
CA SER A 68 -8.30 -10.34 -5.18
C SER A 68 -8.40 -9.58 -6.50
N GLY A 69 -9.20 -8.51 -6.57
CA GLY A 69 -9.31 -7.69 -7.78
C GLY A 69 -8.05 -6.87 -8.11
N ILE A 70 -7.21 -6.56 -7.12
CA ILE A 70 -5.87 -5.98 -7.34
C ILE A 70 -4.96 -7.04 -7.97
N ILE A 71 -4.91 -8.24 -7.37
CA ILE A 71 -4.06 -9.35 -7.84
C ILE A 71 -4.50 -9.78 -9.25
N ASP A 72 -5.80 -9.84 -9.56
CA ASP A 72 -6.28 -10.20 -10.91
C ASP A 72 -5.72 -9.27 -11.99
N ARG A 73 -5.62 -7.97 -11.70
CA ARG A 73 -5.05 -7.00 -12.63
C ARG A 73 -3.55 -7.16 -12.78
N LEU A 74 -2.84 -7.38 -11.66
CA LEU A 74 -1.40 -7.62 -11.67
C LEU A 74 -1.04 -8.93 -12.38
N GLU A 75 -1.83 -9.98 -12.20
CA GLU A 75 -1.65 -11.29 -12.85
C GLU A 75 -1.90 -11.17 -14.36
N LYS A 76 -2.94 -10.44 -14.79
CA LYS A 76 -3.16 -10.10 -16.21
C LYS A 76 -2.01 -9.31 -16.84
N GLN A 77 -1.31 -8.51 -16.05
CA GLN A 77 -0.09 -7.79 -16.48
C GLN A 77 1.16 -8.68 -16.43
N GLY A 78 1.06 -9.93 -15.94
CA GLY A 78 2.17 -10.86 -15.78
C GLY A 78 3.13 -10.51 -14.62
N LEU A 79 2.72 -9.62 -13.72
CA LEU A 79 3.55 -9.10 -12.63
C LEU A 79 3.56 -10.03 -11.41
N VAL A 80 2.45 -10.74 -11.19
CA VAL A 80 2.29 -11.71 -10.09
C VAL A 80 1.73 -13.02 -10.63
N GLU A 81 1.89 -14.07 -9.86
CA GLU A 81 1.31 -15.39 -10.12
C GLU A 81 0.64 -15.93 -8.85
N ARG A 82 -0.37 -16.80 -9.04
CA ARG A 82 -1.06 -17.49 -7.95
C ARG A 82 -0.76 -18.98 -7.93
N THR A 83 -0.47 -19.47 -6.74
CA THR A 83 -0.28 -20.89 -6.49
C THR A 83 -1.30 -21.36 -5.46
N ARG A 84 -2.10 -22.37 -5.80
CA ARG A 84 -2.98 -23.02 -4.81
C ARG A 84 -2.14 -23.95 -3.94
N SER A 85 -2.37 -23.93 -2.64
CA SER A 85 -1.73 -24.87 -1.72
C SER A 85 -2.09 -26.31 -2.10
N THR A 86 -1.11 -27.20 -1.99
CA THR A 86 -1.27 -28.65 -2.12
C THR A 86 -1.89 -29.29 -0.88
N GLU A 87 -1.77 -28.64 0.29
CA GLU A 87 -2.29 -29.11 1.58
C GLU A 87 -3.74 -28.69 1.81
N ASP A 88 -4.08 -27.42 1.54
CA ASP A 88 -5.45 -26.90 1.62
C ASP A 88 -5.80 -26.10 0.35
N ARG A 89 -6.60 -26.70 -0.54
CA ARG A 89 -6.98 -26.09 -1.83
C ARG A 89 -7.75 -24.77 -1.72
N ARG A 90 -8.22 -24.40 -0.51
CA ARG A 90 -8.84 -23.10 -0.21
C ARG A 90 -7.81 -21.99 -0.05
N VAL A 91 -6.56 -22.33 0.25
CA VAL A 91 -5.47 -21.37 0.41
C VAL A 91 -4.87 -21.05 -0.96
N VAL A 92 -4.78 -19.75 -1.24
CA VAL A 92 -4.14 -19.21 -2.43
C VAL A 92 -2.96 -18.36 -1.99
N TYR A 93 -1.79 -18.71 -2.50
CA TYR A 93 -0.55 -17.96 -2.39
C TYR A 93 -0.38 -17.07 -3.61
N VAL A 94 0.32 -15.95 -3.40
CA VAL A 94 0.64 -14.96 -4.42
C VAL A 94 2.12 -14.63 -4.30
N SER A 95 2.82 -14.61 -5.44
CA SER A 95 4.23 -14.24 -5.54
C SER A 95 4.43 -13.27 -6.71
N VAL A 96 5.52 -12.48 -6.66
CA VAL A 96 5.99 -11.73 -7.84
C VAL A 96 6.63 -12.71 -8.82
N THR A 97 6.32 -12.59 -10.10
CA THR A 97 6.89 -13.48 -11.12
C THR A 97 8.41 -13.27 -11.25
N PRO A 98 9.18 -14.30 -11.67
CA PRO A 98 10.63 -14.18 -11.85
C PRO A 98 11.04 -13.02 -12.76
N LYS A 99 10.26 -12.77 -13.82
CA LYS A 99 10.50 -11.71 -14.80
C LYS A 99 10.52 -10.31 -14.18
N PHE A 100 9.78 -10.10 -13.10
CA PHE A 100 9.62 -8.79 -12.49
C PHE A 100 10.24 -8.68 -11.10
N LYS A 101 10.73 -9.78 -10.53
CA LYS A 101 11.33 -9.80 -9.20
C LYS A 101 12.50 -8.81 -9.08
N ASP A 102 13.45 -8.86 -10.01
CA ASP A 102 14.67 -8.04 -9.93
C ASP A 102 14.40 -6.56 -10.24
N THR A 103 13.62 -6.29 -11.29
CA THR A 103 13.25 -4.92 -11.69
C THR A 103 12.40 -4.27 -10.62
N PHE A 104 11.37 -4.95 -10.13
CA PHE A 104 10.48 -4.42 -9.10
C PHE A 104 11.20 -4.22 -7.76
N GLN A 105 12.04 -5.17 -7.31
CA GLN A 105 12.82 -4.99 -6.08
C GLN A 105 13.73 -3.76 -6.16
N LYS A 106 14.37 -3.52 -7.30
CA LYS A 106 15.20 -2.33 -7.50
C LYS A 106 14.38 -1.04 -7.41
N HIS A 107 13.30 -0.93 -8.18
CA HIS A 107 12.46 0.28 -8.16
C HIS A 107 11.79 0.52 -6.81
N PHE A 108 11.34 -0.55 -6.14
CA PHE A 108 10.74 -0.45 -4.81
C PHE A 108 11.75 0.03 -3.76
N LYS A 109 12.98 -0.49 -3.80
CA LYS A 109 14.06 -0.04 -2.91
C LYS A 109 14.41 1.42 -3.16
N GLU A 110 14.52 1.85 -4.42
CA GLU A 110 14.75 3.26 -4.76
C GLU A 110 13.63 4.17 -4.23
N ALA A 111 12.38 3.71 -4.31
CA ALA A 111 11.22 4.42 -3.79
C ALA A 111 11.23 4.55 -2.26
N GLU A 112 11.53 3.45 -1.56
CA GLU A 112 11.67 3.41 -0.10
C GLU A 112 12.77 4.37 0.35
N GLU A 113 13.96 4.32 -0.27
CA GLU A 113 15.09 5.20 0.05
C GLU A 113 14.78 6.68 -0.22
N LYS A 114 14.05 7.01 -1.30
CA LYS A 114 13.66 8.41 -1.57
C LYS A 114 12.63 8.90 -0.58
N PHE A 115 11.66 8.07 -0.23
CA PHE A 115 10.67 8.42 0.78
C PHE A 115 11.33 8.63 2.15
N GLU A 116 12.26 7.76 2.53
CA GLU A 116 13.05 7.89 3.74
C GLU A 116 13.89 9.18 3.74
N LYS A 117 14.52 9.53 2.61
CA LYS A 117 15.25 10.81 2.45
C LYS A 117 14.35 12.05 2.53
N LEU A 118 13.09 11.95 2.10
CA LEU A 118 12.12 13.04 2.22
C LEU A 118 11.71 13.24 3.68
N ILE A 119 11.50 12.13 4.39
CA ILE A 119 11.06 12.11 5.79
C ILE A 119 12.19 12.44 6.76
N SER A 120 13.44 12.08 6.46
CA SER A 120 14.62 12.34 7.31
C SER A 120 14.95 13.82 7.48
N ARG A 121 14.29 14.71 6.72
CA ARG A 121 14.36 16.17 6.90
C ARG A 121 13.50 16.68 8.06
N ALA A 122 12.59 15.87 8.58
CA ALA A 122 11.74 16.21 9.72
C ALA A 122 12.43 15.88 11.04
N SER A 123 12.09 16.62 12.10
CA SER A 123 12.54 16.30 13.45
C SER A 123 11.89 15.00 13.94
N PRO A 124 12.55 14.20 14.80
CA PRO A 124 11.92 13.02 15.41
C PRO A 124 10.63 13.37 16.16
N GLN A 125 10.55 14.56 16.75
CA GLN A 125 9.34 15.03 17.43
C GLN A 125 8.16 15.23 16.47
N ASP A 126 8.40 15.79 15.28
CA ASP A 126 7.34 15.99 14.29
C ASP A 126 6.86 14.66 13.71
N LEU A 127 7.77 13.71 13.48
CA LEU A 127 7.40 12.37 13.02
C LEU A 127 6.53 11.64 14.03
N ASN A 128 6.89 11.68 15.32
CA ASN A 128 6.07 11.07 16.37
C ASN A 128 4.67 11.68 16.42
N LYS A 129 4.55 13.01 16.35
CA LYS A 129 3.23 13.69 16.30
C LYS A 129 2.39 13.26 15.11
N ILE A 130 3.00 13.12 13.92
CA ILE A 130 2.31 12.67 12.72
C ILE A 130 1.82 11.23 12.88
N ILE A 131 2.68 10.33 13.37
CA ILE A 131 2.34 8.92 13.61
C ILE A 131 1.19 8.82 14.60
N GLU A 132 1.29 9.46 15.76
CA GLU A 132 0.24 9.48 16.79
C GLU A 132 -1.09 10.02 16.22
N GLY A 133 -1.05 11.12 15.47
CA GLY A 133 -2.24 11.70 14.85
C GLY A 133 -2.91 10.76 13.83
N LEU A 134 -2.12 10.08 13.00
CA LEU A 134 -2.63 9.10 12.04
C LEU A 134 -3.18 7.84 12.71
N GLU A 135 -2.58 7.37 13.80
CA GLU A 135 -3.09 6.24 14.58
C GLU A 135 -4.42 6.56 15.26
N VAL A 136 -4.55 7.76 15.83
CA VAL A 136 -5.82 8.24 16.41
C VAL A 136 -6.89 8.33 15.31
N LEU A 137 -6.56 8.92 14.16
CA LEU A 137 -7.48 9.01 13.03
C LEU A 137 -7.92 7.63 12.54
N LYS A 138 -6.98 6.68 12.42
CA LYS A 138 -7.27 5.28 12.06
C LYS A 138 -8.27 4.67 13.05
N LYS A 139 -8.02 4.76 14.36
CA LYS A 139 -8.92 4.22 15.40
C LYS A 139 -10.32 4.81 15.36
N ILE A 140 -10.45 6.10 15.04
CA ILE A 140 -11.76 6.77 14.90
C ILE A 140 -12.53 6.21 13.69
N LEU A 141 -11.85 6.00 12.56
CA LEU A 141 -12.46 5.50 11.32
C LEU A 141 -12.80 4.00 11.38
N GLU A 142 -11.99 3.18 12.05
CA GLU A 142 -12.24 1.74 12.22
C GLU A 142 -13.52 1.47 13.03
N LYS A 143 -13.82 2.30 14.04
CA LYS A 143 -15.02 2.16 14.89
C LYS A 143 -16.36 2.38 14.17
N GLN A 144 -16.36 2.84 12.92
CA GLN A 144 -17.59 3.02 12.13
C GLN A 144 -17.98 1.81 11.27
N HIS A 145 -17.18 0.74 11.25
CA HIS A 145 -17.51 -0.48 10.49
C HIS A 145 -18.41 -1.48 11.24
N ASP A 146 -18.81 -1.18 12.49
CA ASP A 146 -19.67 -2.01 13.36
C ASP A 146 -21.09 -1.41 13.59
N LEU A 147 -21.56 -0.51 12.73
CA LEU A 147 -22.91 0.07 12.77
C LEU A 147 -23.70 -0.20 11.48
#